data_AF-A0A8B2YY44-F1
#
_entry.id   AF-A0A8B2YY44-F1
#
_cell.length_a   1.000
_cell.length_b   1.000
_cell.length_c   1.000
_cell.angle_alpha   90.00
_cell.angle_beta   90.00
_cell.angle_gamma   90.00
#
_symmetry.space_group_name_H-M   'P 1'
#
loop_
_entity.id
_entity.type
_entity.pdbx_description
1 polymer ?
#
loop_
_entity_poly.entity_id
_entity_poly.type
_entity_poly.pdbx_seq_one_letter_code
_entity_poly.pdbx_strand_id
1 'polypeptide(L)' 'CDRLVRDIQKFLRRHFSYEDYRIFMLRFYETGSSFRTIARHMGEKTSVVTRRAQAMMESVRANRKFIARRRLIMAGEAA' A
#
# COMPACT_ATOMS: atom_id res chain seq x y z
N CYS A 1 4.34 -15.31 4.81
CA CYS A 1 3.72 -14.02 4.42
C CYS A 1 4.51 -13.22 3.37
N ASP A 2 5.83 -13.35 3.27
CA ASP A 2 6.70 -12.53 2.39
C ASP A 2 6.32 -12.48 0.90
N ARG A 3 5.76 -13.57 0.34
CA ARG A 3 5.34 -13.58 -1.08
C ARG A 3 4.13 -12.68 -1.33
N LEU A 4 3.19 -12.57 -0.39
CA LEU A 4 2.01 -11.71 -0.55
C LEU A 4 2.39 -10.23 -0.55
N VAL A 5 3.25 -9.82 0.39
CA VAL A 5 3.78 -8.46 0.47
C VAL A 5 4.52 -8.08 -0.81
N ARG A 6 5.41 -8.95 -1.30
CA ARG A 6 6.13 -8.72 -2.56
C ARG A 6 5.19 -8.58 -3.76
N ASP A 7 4.13 -9.38 -3.81
CA ASP A 7 3.14 -9.30 -4.90
C ASP A 7 2.29 -8.03 -4.82
N ILE A 8 1.96 -7.55 -3.61
CA ILE A 8 1.31 -6.25 -3.40
C ILE A 8 2.23 -5.11 -3.85
N GLN A 9 3.51 -5.13 -3.46
CA GLN A 9 4.49 -4.12 -3.88
C GLN A 9 4.65 -4.09 -5.40
N LYS A 10 4.76 -5.27 -6.05
CA LYS A 10 4.82 -5.37 -7.52
C LYS A 10 3.53 -4.87 -8.18
N PHE A 11 2.37 -5.18 -7.61
CA PHE A 11 1.09 -4.72 -8.12
C PHE A 11 1.01 -3.19 -8.07
N LEU A 12 1.28 -2.58 -6.91
CA LEU A 12 1.24 -1.13 -6.73
C LEU A 12 2.25 -0.41 -7.64
N ARG A 13 3.49 -0.90 -7.72
CA ARG A 13 4.52 -0.34 -8.61
C ARG A 13 4.14 -0.37 -10.10
N ARG A 14 3.28 -1.30 -10.52
CA ARG A 14 2.84 -1.42 -11.92
C ARG A 14 1.57 -0.62 -12.25
N HIS A 15 0.74 -0.31 -11.26
CA HIS A 15 -0.58 0.31 -11.48
C HIS A 15 -0.67 1.77 -11.03
N PHE A 16 0.31 2.23 -10.24
CA PHE A 16 0.36 3.61 -9.74
C PHE A 16 1.66 4.29 -10.19
N SER A 17 1.64 5.63 -10.17
CA SER A 17 2.84 6.42 -10.45
C SER A 17 3.96 6.08 -9.48
N TYR A 18 5.21 6.32 -9.87
CA TYR A 18 6.35 6.16 -8.96
C TYR A 18 6.19 7.02 -7.70
N GLU A 19 5.65 8.22 -7.85
CA GLU A 19 5.39 9.14 -6.75
C GLU A 19 4.36 8.58 -5.76
N ASP A 20 3.24 8.06 -6.26
CA ASP A 20 2.23 7.40 -5.41
C ASP A 20 2.82 6.16 -4.73
N TYR A 21 3.52 5.32 -5.48
CA TYR A 21 4.20 4.16 -4.93
C TYR A 21 5.20 4.54 -3.83
N ARG A 22 5.89 5.67 -3.96
CA ARG A 22 6.83 6.19 -2.96
C ARG A 22 6.11 6.57 -1.66
N ILE A 23 4.90 7.13 -1.72
CA ILE A 23 4.07 7.41 -0.52
C ILE A 23 3.85 6.10 0.26
N PHE A 24 3.48 5.02 -0.43
CA PHE A 24 3.26 3.71 0.19
C PHE A 24 4.53 3.14 0.83
N MET A 25 5.65 3.19 0.11
CA MET A 25 6.94 2.69 0.62
C MET A 25 7.40 3.46 1.87
N LEU A 26 7.36 4.79 1.83
CA LEU A 26 7.75 5.64 2.96
C LEU A 26 6.86 5.42 4.18
N ARG A 27 5.55 5.25 3.98
CA ARG A 27 4.59 5.10 5.07
C ARG A 27 4.67 3.73 5.75
N PHE A 28 4.83 2.65 4.98
CA PHE A 28 4.60 1.29 5.49
C PHE A 28 5.84 0.39 5.52
N TYR A 29 6.91 0.71 4.78
CA TYR A 29 8.06 -0.22 4.62
C TYR A 29 9.43 0.39 4.89
N GLU A 30 9.64 1.68 4.64
CA GLU A 30 10.97 2.29 4.74
C GLU A 30 11.15 3.08 6.03
N THR A 31 10.47 4.21 6.18
CA THR A 31 10.73 5.15 7.28
C THR A 31 9.60 5.23 8.30
N GLY A 32 8.43 4.66 7.99
CA GLY A 32 7.24 4.78 8.82
C GLY A 32 6.68 6.22 8.86
N SER A 33 7.11 7.09 7.94
CA SER A 33 6.80 8.53 7.98
C SER A 33 5.30 8.81 8.05
N SER A 34 4.91 9.83 8.81
CA SER A 34 3.53 10.31 8.79
C SER A 34 3.16 10.89 7.42
N PHE A 35 1.87 10.88 7.05
CA PHE A 35 1.41 11.55 5.83
C PHE A 35 1.71 13.05 5.83
N ARG A 36 1.75 13.70 7.00
CA ARG A 36 2.18 15.10 7.13
C ARG A 36 3.64 15.27 6.72
N THR A 37 4.53 14.40 7.19
CA THR A 37 5.96 14.44 6.85
C THR A 37 6.18 14.20 5.36
N ILE A 38 5.50 13.21 4.79
CA ILE A 38 5.57 12.87 3.36
C ILE A 38 5.08 14.06 2.51
N ALA A 39 3.90 14.60 2.85
CA ALA A 39 3.33 15.74 2.14
C ALA A 39 4.23 16.97 2.14
N ARG A 40 4.87 17.28 3.29
CA ARG A 40 5.84 18.36 3.39
C ARG A 40 7.04 18.15 2.45
N HIS A 41 7.55 16.93 2.35
CA HIS A 41 8.68 16.62 1.47
C HIS A 41 8.31 16.71 -0.01
N MET A 42 7.07 16.36 -0.35
CA MET A 42 6.55 16.40 -1.73
C MET A 42 6.03 17.78 -2.15
N GLY A 43 5.98 18.77 -1.25
CA GLY A 43 5.36 20.06 -1.54
C GLY A 43 3.83 19.98 -1.74
N GLU A 44 3.19 18.97 -1.16
CA GLU A 44 1.78 18.64 -1.36
C GLU A 44 0.95 18.86 -0.09
N LYS A 45 -0.37 18.97 -0.24
CA LYS A 45 -1.29 18.99 0.90
C LYS A 45 -1.38 17.58 1.52
N THR A 46 -1.41 17.50 2.86
CA THR A 46 -1.58 16.21 3.55
C THR A 46 -2.82 15.45 3.09
N SER A 47 -3.93 16.15 2.84
CA SER A 47 -5.16 15.52 2.31
C SER A 47 -4.99 14.88 0.94
N VAL A 48 -4.17 15.46 0.07
CA VAL A 48 -3.86 14.91 -1.27
C VAL A 48 -3.06 13.61 -1.12
N VAL A 49 -2.01 13.62 -0.31
CA VAL A 49 -1.19 12.44 -0.03
C VAL A 49 -2.01 11.33 0.62
N THR A 50 -2.85 11.66 1.61
CA THR A 50 -3.75 10.69 2.26
C THR A 50 -4.71 10.07 1.24
N ARG A 51 -5.32 10.87 0.35
CA ARG A 51 -6.25 10.36 -0.66
C ARG A 51 -5.56 9.44 -1.67
N ARG A 52 -4.34 9.79 -2.12
CA ARG A 52 -3.52 8.94 -3.01
C ARG A 52 -3.17 7.61 -2.34
N ALA A 53 -2.74 7.64 -1.07
CA ALA A 53 -2.48 6.45 -0.28
C ALA A 53 -3.73 5.57 -0.12
N GLN A 54 -4.87 6.18 0.15
CA GLN A 54 -6.13 5.49 0.32
C GLN A 54 -6.59 4.80 -0.96
N ALA A 55 -6.49 5.46 -2.13
CA ALA A 55 -6.79 4.86 -3.43
C ALA A 55 -5.94 3.61 -3.71
N MET A 56 -4.65 3.65 -3.38
CA MET A 56 -3.78 2.47 -3.47
C MET A 56 -4.28 1.34 -2.56
N MET A 57 -4.58 1.63 -1.29
CA MET A 57 -5.05 0.62 -0.34
C MET A 57 -6.40 0.02 -0.74
N GLU A 58 -7.31 0.82 -1.28
CA GLU A 58 -8.60 0.36 -1.81
C GLU A 58 -8.42 -0.56 -3.00
N SER A 59 -7.51 -0.24 -3.94
CA SER A 59 -7.21 -1.11 -5.08
C SER A 59 -6.67 -2.49 -4.64
N VAL A 60 -5.83 -2.53 -3.59
CA VAL A 60 -5.32 -3.79 -3.02
C VAL A 60 -6.45 -4.59 -2.37
N ARG A 61 -7.34 -3.93 -1.62
CA ARG A 61 -8.49 -4.59 -0.98
C ARG A 61 -9.51 -5.11 -1.98
N ALA A 62 -9.69 -4.44 -3.11
CA ALA A 62 -10.60 -4.85 -4.18
C ALA A 62 -10.01 -5.96 -5.08
N ASN A 63 -8.70 -6.24 -4.99
CA ASN A 63 -8.05 -7.23 -5.82
C ASN A 63 -8.43 -8.66 -5.41
N ARG A 64 -9.23 -9.34 -6.26
CA ARG A 64 -9.72 -10.71 -6.02
C ARG A 64 -8.61 -11.72 -5.71
N LYS A 65 -7.43 -11.60 -6.32
CA LYS A 65 -6.29 -12.51 -6.06
C LYS A 65 -5.76 -12.32 -4.63
N PHE A 66 -5.67 -11.08 -4.17
CA PHE A 66 -5.24 -10.78 -2.80
C PHE A 66 -6.31 -11.16 -1.78
N ILE A 67 -7.59 -10.95 -2.08
CA ILE A 67 -8.71 -11.42 -1.23
C ILE A 67 -8.63 -12.94 -1.03
N ALA A 68 -8.50 -13.71 -2.11
CA ALA A 68 -8.43 -15.16 -2.04
C ALA A 68 -7.24 -15.64 -1.20
N ARG A 69 -6.06 -15.06 -1.41
CA ARG A 69 -4.86 -15.39 -0.63
C ARG A 69 -4.98 -15.00 0.85
N ARG A 70 -5.60 -13.86 1.17
CA ARG A 70 -5.86 -13.46 2.56
C ARG A 70 -6.74 -14.49 3.26
N ARG A 71 -7.80 -14.98 2.60
CA ARG A 71 -8.69 -16.01 3.17
C ARG A 71 -7.94 -17.30 3.48
N LEU A 72 -7.06 -17.74 2.60
CA LEU A 72 -6.24 -18.94 2.82
C LEU A 72 -5.30 -18.80 4.02
N ILE A 73 -4.68 -17.63 4.19
CA ILE A 73 -3.82 -17.34 5.35
C ILE A 73 -4.64 -17.39 6.64
N MET A 74 -5.77 -16.66 6.70
CA MET A 74 -6.64 -16.65 7.88
C MET A 74 -7.20 -18.04 8.23
N ALA A 75 -7.52 -18.86 7.23
CA ALA A 75 -8.00 -20.22 7.45
C ALA A 75 -6.92 -21.15 8.01
N GLY A 76 -5.65 -20.94 7.63
CA GLY A 76 -4.50 -21.69 8.16
C GLY A 76 -4.03 -21.22 9.54
N GLU A 77 -4.33 -19.98 9.94
CA GLU A 77 -4.06 -19.47 11.29
C GLU A 77 -5.15 -19.85 12.31
N ALA A 78 -6.32 -20.27 11.83
CA ALA A 78 -7.45 -20.72 12.66
C ALA A 78 -7.47 -22.24 12.92
N ALA A 79 -6.47 -22.98 12.42
CA ALA A 79 -6.31 -24.43 12.57
C ALA A 79 -5.14 -24.74 13.52
#